data_AF-A0A8J6XYS3-F1
#
_entry.id   AF-A0A8J6XYS3-F1
#
_cell.length_a   1.000
_cell.length_b   1.000
_cell.length_c   1.000
_cell.angle_alpha   90.00
_cell.angle_beta   90.00
_cell.angle_gamma   90.00
#
_symmetry.space_group_name_H-M   'P 1'
#
loop_
_entity.id
_entity.type
_entity.pdbx_description
1 polymer ?
#
loop_
_entity_poly.entity_id
_entity_poly.type
_entity_poly.pdbx_seq_one_letter_code
_entity_poly.pdbx_strand_id
1 'polypeptide(L)'
;MMNSRLDQAVSMSVLVFLAAVPAASQVVFTDITEQAGVALTGLLIESVAWGDYDNDGDEDLYLTGDGTNRIFRNDGGGEFTDVTETARVGNSRFSV
;
A
#
# COMPACT_ATOMS: atom_id res chain seq x y z
N MET A 1 -38.92 2.73 67.65
CA MET A 1 -38.33 1.85 66.62
C MET A 1 -36.96 2.45 66.30
N MET A 2 -35.83 2.12 66.91
CA MET A 2 -35.13 0.86 67.20
C MET A 2 -34.67 0.08 65.94
N ASN A 3 -33.37 0.23 65.68
CA ASN A 3 -32.45 -0.61 64.90
C ASN A 3 -32.65 -2.11 65.15
N SER A 4 -32.52 -2.91 64.09
CA SER A 4 -31.69 -4.13 64.10
C SER A 4 -31.47 -4.59 62.65
N ARG A 5 -30.25 -4.42 62.11
CA ARG A 5 -29.19 -5.44 62.02
C ARG A 5 -29.60 -6.55 61.04
N LEU A 6 -28.82 -6.92 60.03
CA LEU A 6 -27.55 -7.65 60.13
C LEU A 6 -26.95 -7.62 58.69
N ASP A 7 -25.71 -7.15 58.49
CA ASP A 7 -24.52 -8.01 58.25
C ASP A 7 -24.36 -8.31 56.74
N GLN A 8 -23.24 -8.10 56.05
CA GLN A 8 -21.83 -8.23 56.42
C GLN A 8 -20.93 -7.61 55.33
N ALA A 9 -19.80 -7.06 55.76
CA ALA A 9 -18.65 -6.79 54.89
C ALA A 9 -17.90 -8.10 54.58
N VAL A 10 -17.49 -8.32 53.33
CA VAL A 10 -16.32 -9.16 52.99
C VAL A 10 -15.56 -8.50 51.83
N SER A 11 -14.24 -8.54 51.98
CA SER A 11 -13.18 -7.77 51.33
C SER A 11 -12.74 -8.29 49.95
N MET A 12 -12.07 -7.39 49.22
CA MET A 12 -11.07 -7.57 48.14
C MET A 12 -11.27 -8.68 47.10
N SER A 13 -11.55 -8.23 45.87
CA SER A 13 -10.93 -8.83 44.68
C SER A 13 -10.45 -7.71 43.77
N VAL A 14 -9.14 -7.55 43.65
CA VAL A 14 -8.55 -6.89 42.49
C VAL A 14 -8.96 -7.72 41.30
N LEU A 15 -9.89 -7.21 40.49
CA LEU A 15 -10.19 -7.83 39.20
C LEU A 15 -9.07 -7.42 38.25
N VAL A 16 -8.05 -8.26 38.14
CA VAL A 16 -7.11 -8.21 37.03
C VAL A 16 -7.93 -8.55 35.79
N PHE A 17 -8.42 -7.54 35.07
CA PHE A 17 -8.81 -7.76 33.70
C PHE A 17 -7.53 -8.03 32.92
N LEU A 18 -7.26 -9.31 32.65
CA LEU A 18 -6.46 -9.67 31.49
C LEU A 18 -7.28 -9.23 30.27
N ALA A 19 -7.19 -7.95 29.91
CA ALA A 19 -7.61 -7.52 28.59
C ALA A 19 -6.69 -8.27 27.62
N ALA A 20 -7.26 -9.26 26.95
CA ALA A 20 -6.64 -9.87 25.79
C ALA A 20 -6.10 -8.74 24.92
N VAL A 21 -4.79 -8.77 24.63
CA VAL A 21 -4.22 -7.88 23.63
C VAL A 21 -5.05 -8.10 22.35
N PRO A 22 -5.81 -7.11 21.86
CA PRO A 22 -6.56 -7.31 20.63
C PRO A 22 -5.55 -7.67 19.55
N ALA A 23 -5.85 -8.73 18.79
CA ALA A 23 -5.05 -9.11 17.63
C ALA A 23 -4.78 -7.84 16.82
N ALA A 24 -3.50 -7.55 16.58
CA ALA A 24 -3.05 -6.32 15.94
C ALA A 24 -3.88 -6.04 14.67
N SER A 25 -4.28 -4.79 14.46
CA SER A 25 -4.96 -4.40 13.22
C SER A 25 -4.05 -4.77 12.04
N GLN A 26 -4.41 -5.79 11.28
CA GLN A 26 -3.62 -6.25 10.15
C GLN A 26 -3.76 -5.24 9.01
N VAL A 27 -2.64 -4.77 8.48
CA VAL A 27 -2.62 -4.00 7.23
C VAL A 27 -2.96 -4.96 6.09
N VAL A 28 -3.96 -4.61 5.28
CA VAL A 28 -4.35 -5.34 4.08
C VAL A 28 -4.00 -4.48 2.88
N PHE A 29 -3.34 -5.07 1.88
CA PHE A 29 -3.11 -4.44 0.59
C PHE A 29 -4.16 -4.92 -0.40
N THR A 30 -4.65 -4.02 -1.25
CA THR A 30 -5.51 -4.34 -2.39
C THR A 30 -4.66 -4.27 -3.65
N ASP A 31 -4.69 -5.32 -4.46
CA ASP A 31 -4.10 -5.29 -5.79
C ASP A 31 -4.97 -4.42 -6.71
N ILE A 32 -4.38 -3.34 -7.22
CA ILE A 32 -5.00 -2.40 -8.15
C ILE A 32 -4.28 -2.37 -9.50
N THR A 33 -3.43 -3.35 -9.81
CA THR A 33 -2.54 -3.30 -10.99
C THR A 33 -3.29 -3.02 -12.29
N GLU A 34 -4.43 -3.69 -12.51
CA GLU A 34 -5.29 -3.46 -13.68
C GLU A 34 -5.99 -2.10 -13.63
N GLN A 35 -6.55 -1.74 -12.47
CA GLN A 35 -7.27 -0.47 -12.28
C GLN A 35 -6.35 0.73 -12.47
N ALA A 36 -5.11 0.63 -11.99
CA ALA A 36 -4.09 1.68 -12.06
C ALA A 36 -3.50 1.85 -13.47
N GLY A 37 -3.81 0.96 -14.43
CA GLY A 37 -3.30 1.05 -15.80
C GLY A 37 -1.86 0.56 -15.99
N VAL A 38 -1.29 -0.14 -15.02
CA VAL A 38 0.12 -0.62 -15.05
C VAL A 38 0.24 -2.13 -15.27
N ALA A 39 -0.85 -2.81 -15.63
CA ALA A 39 -0.85 -4.23 -15.93
C ALA A 39 -0.06 -4.55 -17.21
N LEU A 40 1.04 -5.29 -17.06
CA LEU A 40 1.89 -5.74 -18.15
C LEU A 40 1.84 -7.26 -18.29
N THR A 41 1.70 -7.76 -19.51
CA THR A 41 1.69 -9.20 -19.82
C THR A 41 2.77 -9.53 -20.85
N GLY A 42 3.47 -10.65 -20.66
CA GLY A 42 4.47 -11.14 -21.61
C GLY A 42 5.76 -10.31 -21.71
N LEU A 43 6.00 -9.38 -20.78
CA LEU A 43 7.23 -8.57 -20.71
C LEU A 43 8.12 -9.08 -19.58
N LEU A 44 9.43 -9.06 -19.81
CA LEU A 44 10.42 -9.25 -18.76
C LEU A 44 10.80 -7.86 -18.24
N ILE A 45 10.43 -7.57 -17.00
CA ILE A 45 10.81 -6.34 -16.28
C ILE A 45 11.88 -6.73 -15.25
N GLU A 46 13.01 -6.04 -15.26
CA GLU A 46 14.15 -6.33 -14.40
C GLU A 46 14.38 -5.26 -13.33
N SER A 47 14.01 -4.01 -13.62
CA SER A 47 14.18 -2.91 -12.68
C SER A 47 13.05 -1.89 -12.78
N VAL A 48 12.87 -1.18 -11.68
CA VAL A 48 11.83 -0.17 -11.48
C VAL A 48 12.43 1.03 -10.75
N ALA A 49 12.05 2.23 -11.17
CA ALA A 49 12.37 3.48 -10.52
C ALA A 49 11.13 4.37 -10.42
N TRP A 50 11.10 5.18 -9.36
CA TRP A 50 10.14 6.26 -9.18
C TRP A 50 10.83 7.60 -9.44
N GLY A 51 10.13 8.52 -10.07
CA GLY A 51 10.57 9.91 -10.22
C GLY A 51 9.51 10.76 -10.91
N ASP A 52 9.39 12.02 -10.50
CA ASP A 52 8.56 13.03 -11.17
C ASP A 52 9.25 13.49 -12.48
N TYR A 53 8.90 12.90 -13.62
CA TYR A 53 9.62 13.13 -14.89
C TYR A 53 9.15 14.39 -15.62
N ASP A 54 7.91 14.85 -15.40
CA ASP A 54 7.34 16.02 -16.07
C ASP A 54 7.12 17.23 -15.16
N ASN A 55 7.49 17.13 -13.88
CA ASN A 55 7.42 18.17 -12.85
C ASN A 55 5.99 18.59 -12.50
N ASP A 56 5.04 17.66 -12.54
CA ASP A 56 3.67 17.92 -12.11
C ASP A 56 3.44 17.66 -10.60
N GLY A 57 4.45 17.09 -9.94
CA GLY A 57 4.47 16.83 -8.49
C GLY A 57 3.97 15.44 -8.10
N ASP A 58 3.59 14.60 -9.07
CA ASP A 58 3.24 13.20 -8.87
C ASP A 58 4.43 12.29 -9.27
N GLU A 59 4.70 11.25 -8.48
CA GLU A 59 5.80 10.32 -8.77
C GLU A 59 5.40 9.34 -9.89
N ASP A 60 6.20 9.30 -10.96
CA ASP A 60 5.98 8.43 -12.12
C ASP A 60 6.78 7.13 -12.04
N LEU A 61 6.37 6.13 -12.84
CA LEU A 61 6.97 4.81 -12.81
C LEU A 61 7.79 4.56 -14.09
N TYR A 62 9.09 4.33 -13.93
CA TYR A 62 9.97 3.88 -15.02
C TYR A 62 10.36 2.41 -14.84
N LEU A 63 10.14 1.61 -15.87
CA LEU A 63 10.46 0.18 -15.88
C LEU A 63 11.50 -0.10 -16.97
N THR A 64 12.48 -0.93 -16.66
CA THR A 64 13.49 -1.43 -17.61
C THR A 64 13.46 -2.95 -17.67
N GLY A 65 13.91 -3.48 -18.81
CA GLY A 65 14.01 -4.92 -19.03
C GLY A 65 14.45 -5.26 -20.44
N ASP A 66 14.31 -6.53 -20.83
CA ASP A 66 14.74 -7.01 -22.14
C ASP A 66 13.79 -6.56 -23.27
N GLY A 67 14.12 -5.43 -23.90
CA GLY A 67 13.35 -4.87 -25.03
C GLY A 67 12.03 -4.22 -24.61
N THR A 68 11.95 -3.72 -23.36
CA THR A 68 10.68 -3.40 -22.71
C THR A 68 10.72 -2.17 -21.81
N ASN A 69 11.57 -1.18 -22.11
CA ASN A 69 11.50 0.07 -21.33
C ASN A 69 10.11 0.69 -21.42
N ARG A 70 9.53 1.02 -20.27
CA ARG A 70 8.22 1.68 -20.15
C ARG A 70 8.34 2.86 -19.21
N ILE A 71 7.61 3.93 -19.52
CA ILE A 71 7.33 5.00 -18.56
C ILE A 71 5.82 5.17 -18.44
N PHE A 72 5.35 5.21 -17.20
CA PHE A 72 3.97 5.45 -16.86
C PHE A 72 3.89 6.76 -16.08
N ARG A 73 3.23 7.77 -16.66
CA ARG A 73 2.93 9.01 -15.94
C ARG A 73 1.82 8.75 -14.93
N ASN A 74 2.00 9.19 -13.69
CA ASN A 74 0.96 9.20 -12.69
C ASN A 74 0.05 10.41 -12.93
N ASP A 75 -1.20 10.19 -13.33
CA ASP A 75 -2.17 11.28 -13.57
C ASP A 75 -2.88 11.74 -12.28
N GLY A 76 -2.33 11.34 -11.11
CA GLY A 76 -2.90 11.54 -9.80
C GLY A 76 -3.93 10.47 -9.42
N GLY A 77 -4.28 10.38 -8.13
CA GLY A 77 -5.34 9.49 -7.65
C GLY A 77 -5.07 7.98 -7.79
N GLY A 78 -3.86 7.58 -8.19
CA GLY A 78 -3.46 6.19 -8.40
C GLY A 78 -3.76 5.65 -9.81
N GLU A 79 -4.03 6.53 -10.78
CA GLU A 79 -4.16 6.19 -12.19
C GLU A 79 -2.89 6.53 -12.96
N PHE A 80 -2.48 5.66 -13.88
CA PHE A 80 -1.28 5.86 -14.68
C PHE A 80 -1.56 5.73 -16.17
N THR A 81 -0.91 6.58 -16.97
CA THR A 81 -0.92 6.53 -18.42
C THR A 81 0.44 6.09 -18.95
N ASP A 82 0.47 5.06 -19.82
CA ASP A 82 1.69 4.68 -20.56
C ASP A 82 2.05 5.80 -21.56
N VAL A 83 3.15 6.50 -21.28
CA VAL A 83 3.68 7.60 -22.12
C VAL A 83 4.98 7.21 -22.83
N THR A 84 5.29 5.91 -22.92
CA THR A 84 6.54 5.36 -23.47
C THR A 84 6.87 5.89 -24.86
N GLU A 85 5.89 5.93 -25.75
CA GLU A 85 6.08 6.41 -27.13
C GLU A 85 6.35 7.92 -27.15
N THR A 86 5.55 8.70 -26.42
CA THR A 86 5.66 10.17 -26.36
C THR A 86 6.97 10.60 -25.71
N ALA A 87 7.40 9.91 -24.65
CA ALA A 87 8.66 10.14 -23.96
C ALA A 87 9.89 9.61 -24.74
N ARG A 88 9.68 8.77 -25.77
CA ARG A 88 10.73 8.20 -26.62
C ARG A 88 11.79 7.40 -25.88
N VAL A 89 11.38 6.73 -24.81
CA VAL A 89 12.26 5.88 -23.97
C VAL A 89 12.15 4.39 -24.30
N GLY A 90 11.22 4.03 -25.20
CA GLY A 90 11.06 2.66 -25.68
C GLY A 90 12.35 2.11 -26.31
N ASN A 91 12.70 0.88 -25.94
CA ASN A 91 13.90 0.18 -26.38
C ASN A 91 13.53 -1.22 -26.89
N SER A 92 14.24 -1.73 -27.90
CA SER A 92 14.11 -3.09 -28.43
C SER A 92 15.29 -4.00 -28.04
N ARG A 93 16.10 -3.58 -27.06
CA ARG A 93 17.28 -4.28 -26.55
C ARG A 93 17.21 -4.36 -25.02
N PHE A 94 18.10 -5.14 -24.45
CA PHE A 94 18.35 -5.19 -23.03
C PHE A 94 18.70 -3.82 -22.43
N SER A 95 18.05 -3.48 -21.32
CA SER A 95 18.41 -2.38 -20.43
C SER A 95 18.19 -2.80 -18.97
N VAL A 96 19.08 -2.34 -18.09
CA VAL A 96 18.98 -2.45 -16.63
C VAL A 96 18.79 -1.08 -16.04
#